data_AF-A0A527G441-F1
#
_entry.id   AF-A0A527G441-F1
#
_cell.length_a   1.000
_cell.length_b   1.000
_cell.length_c   1.000
_cell.angle_alpha   90.00
_cell.angle_beta   90.00
_cell.angle_gamma   90.00
#
_symmetry.space_group_name_H-M   'P 1'
#
loop_
_entity.id
_entity.type
_entity.pdbx_description
1 polymer ?
#
loop_
_entity_poly.entity_id
_entity_poly.type
_entity_poly.pdbx_seq_one_letter_code
_entity_poly.pdbx_strand_id
1 'polypeptide(L)'
;TSDGLSQTATAALPLVLVGLASAVAMRVRFWNIGVEGQLWLGAIASTWVALNGSGPEVLRLPAMFVLAALAGAAWIAIPLFLKLKWGVNEVISTLLLGSVAFLLVQHLLFGVWRDPSNSFPVTA
;
A
#
# COMPACT_ATOMS: atom_id res chain seq x y z
N THR A 1 -2.62 26.62 -15.24
CA THR A 1 -3.52 25.53 -15.71
C THR A 1 -2.82 24.19 -15.77
N SER A 2 -1.53 24.13 -16.14
CA SER A 2 -0.68 22.91 -16.01
C SER A 2 -0.71 22.29 -14.62
N ASP A 3 -0.64 23.12 -13.58
CA ASP A 3 -0.48 22.64 -12.20
C ASP A 3 -1.75 21.96 -11.68
N GLY A 4 -2.93 22.42 -12.13
CA GLY A 4 -4.22 21.79 -11.80
C GLY A 4 -4.38 20.41 -12.41
N LEU A 5 -3.86 20.22 -13.64
CA LEU A 5 -3.84 18.90 -14.29
C LEU A 5 -2.91 17.94 -13.56
N SER A 6 -1.71 18.39 -13.18
CA SER A 6 -0.75 17.57 -12.43
C SER A 6 -1.29 17.15 -11.06
N GLN A 7 -1.95 18.06 -10.32
CA GLN A 7 -2.58 17.72 -9.04
C GLN A 7 -3.72 16.73 -9.21
N THR A 8 -4.57 16.95 -10.23
CA THR A 8 -5.69 16.05 -10.53
C THR A 8 -5.18 14.65 -10.88
N ALA A 9 -4.14 14.55 -11.73
CA ALA A 9 -3.54 13.28 -12.09
C ALA A 9 -2.96 12.56 -10.85
N THR A 10 -2.26 13.29 -9.98
CA THR A 10 -1.65 12.74 -8.76
C THR A 10 -2.71 12.19 -7.81
N ALA A 11 -3.84 12.88 -7.64
CA ALA A 11 -4.94 12.42 -6.79
C ALA A 11 -5.77 11.29 -7.43
N ALA A 12 -5.97 11.32 -8.76
CA ALA A 12 -6.78 10.35 -9.48
C ALA A 12 -6.07 9.00 -9.65
N LEU A 13 -4.75 8.99 -9.80
CA LEU A 13 -3.97 7.78 -10.07
C LEU A 13 -4.23 6.64 -9.05
N PRO A 14 -4.13 6.86 -7.72
CA PRO A 14 -4.40 5.79 -6.75
C PRO A 14 -5.86 5.32 -6.82
N LEU A 15 -6.82 6.22 -7.03
CA LEU A 15 -8.24 5.87 -7.13
C LEU A 15 -8.52 4.97 -8.34
N VAL A 16 -7.94 5.30 -9.50
CA VAL A 16 -8.09 4.51 -10.73
C VAL A 16 -7.45 3.13 -10.56
N LEU A 17 -6.24 3.06 -10.00
CA LEU A 17 -5.53 1.79 -9.77
C LEU A 17 -6.28 0.89 -8.78
N VAL A 18 -6.80 1.44 -7.69
CA VAL A 18 -7.63 0.72 -6.71
C VAL A 18 -8.92 0.21 -7.35
N GLY A 19 -9.57 1.04 -8.18
CA GLY A 19 -10.77 0.65 -8.92
C GLY A 19 -10.51 -0.50 -9.90
N LEU A 20 -9.42 -0.44 -10.66
CA LEU A 20 -9.00 -1.51 -11.58
C LEU A 20 -8.67 -2.81 -10.83
N ALA A 21 -7.92 -2.73 -9.72
CA ALA A 21 -7.60 -3.89 -8.89
C ALA A 21 -8.86 -4.55 -8.32
N SER A 22 -9.83 -3.74 -7.85
CA SER A 22 -11.11 -4.22 -7.34
C SER A 22 -11.95 -4.89 -8.43
N ALA A 23 -11.97 -4.32 -9.64
CA ALA A 23 -12.66 -4.92 -10.78
C ALA A 23 -12.11 -6.31 -11.13
N VAL A 24 -10.79 -6.53 -11.00
CA VAL A 24 -10.17 -7.85 -11.18
C VAL A 24 -10.56 -8.81 -10.06
N ALA A 25 -10.55 -8.37 -8.79
CA ALA A 25 -10.96 -9.21 -7.65
C ALA A 25 -12.42 -9.69 -7.77
N MET A 26 -13.32 -8.84 -8.27
CA MET A 26 -14.71 -9.20 -8.50
C MET A 26 -14.87 -10.30 -9.56
N ARG A 27 -13.98 -10.41 -10.55
CA ARG A 27 -14.04 -11.48 -11.57
C ARG A 27 -13.83 -12.87 -10.98
N VAL A 28 -13.04 -12.97 -9.90
CA VAL A 28 -12.80 -14.24 -9.18
C VAL A 28 -13.77 -14.46 -8.01
N ARG A 29 -14.84 -13.65 -7.92
CA ARG A 29 -15.83 -13.69 -6.83
C ARG A 29 -15.21 -13.60 -5.44
N PHE A 30 -14.11 -12.85 -5.32
CA PHE A 30 -13.45 -12.57 -4.06
C PHE A 30 -13.79 -11.13 -3.64
N TRP A 31 -14.56 -10.99 -2.56
CA TRP A 31 -15.06 -9.70 -2.10
C TRP A 31 -14.05 -9.01 -1.19
N ASN A 32 -13.04 -8.39 -1.81
CA ASN A 32 -11.97 -7.67 -1.12
C ASN A 32 -12.39 -6.23 -0.76
N ILE A 33 -12.72 -5.98 0.51
CA ILE A 33 -12.98 -4.62 1.00
C ILE A 33 -11.68 -3.95 1.50
N GLY A 34 -10.69 -4.74 1.93
CA GLY A 34 -9.42 -4.28 2.50
C GLY A 34 -8.39 -3.78 1.49
N VAL A 35 -8.79 -3.25 0.34
CA VAL A 35 -7.85 -2.72 -0.67
C VAL A 35 -7.04 -1.55 -0.10
N GLU A 36 -7.64 -0.78 0.81
CA GLU A 36 -6.94 0.29 1.54
C GLU A 36 -5.71 -0.23 2.30
N GLY A 37 -5.81 -1.41 2.93
CA GLY A 37 -4.67 -2.03 3.61
C GLY A 37 -3.53 -2.38 2.65
N GLN A 38 -3.84 -2.83 1.44
CA GLN A 38 -2.81 -3.11 0.42
C GLN A 38 -2.12 -1.83 -0.05
N LEU A 39 -2.88 -0.74 -0.18
CA LEU A 39 -2.34 0.58 -0.50
C LEU A 39 -1.38 1.06 0.60
N TRP A 40 -1.77 0.92 1.87
CA TRP A 40 -0.91 1.26 3.01
C TRP A 40 0.39 0.44 3.05
N LEU A 41 0.32 -0.87 2.83
CA LEU A 41 1.51 -1.72 2.78
C LEU A 41 2.41 -1.41 1.58
N GLY A 42 1.82 -1.08 0.42
CA GLY A 42 2.56 -0.63 -0.75
C GLY A 42 3.28 0.71 -0.48
N ALA A 43 2.61 1.65 0.20
CA ALA A 43 3.21 2.90 0.63
C ALA A 43 4.37 2.66 1.60
N ILE A 44 4.21 1.80 2.60
CA ILE A 44 5.30 1.40 3.52
C ILE A 44 6.49 0.85 2.74
N ALA A 45 6.27 -0.13 1.85
CA ALA A 45 7.37 -0.76 1.11
C ALA A 45 8.10 0.23 0.19
N SER A 46 7.37 1.08 -0.52
CA SER A 46 7.97 2.12 -1.37
C SER A 46 8.72 3.18 -0.54
N THR A 47 8.17 3.61 0.59
CA THR A 47 8.84 4.53 1.52
C THR A 47 10.11 3.90 2.10
N TRP A 48 10.10 2.62 2.43
CA TRP A 48 11.30 1.93 2.91
C TRP A 48 12.43 1.97 1.89
N VAL A 49 12.13 1.76 0.61
CA VAL A 49 13.09 1.91 -0.50
C VAL A 49 13.53 3.36 -0.67
N ALA A 50 12.63 4.33 -0.51
CA ALA A 50 13.02 5.73 -0.57
C ALA A 50 14.02 6.09 0.54
N LEU A 51 13.78 5.63 1.77
CA LEU A 51 14.61 5.93 2.94
C LEU A 51 15.94 5.16 2.97
N ASN A 52 15.96 3.90 2.52
CA ASN A 52 17.13 3.02 2.65
C ASN A 52 17.78 2.66 1.30
N GLY A 53 17.22 3.11 0.18
CA GLY A 53 17.62 2.67 -1.16
C GLY A 53 18.98 3.22 -1.57
N SER A 54 20.00 2.37 -1.52
CA SER A 54 21.32 2.58 -2.11
C SER A 54 21.32 2.16 -3.59
N GLY A 55 21.72 3.05 -4.50
CA GLY A 55 21.87 2.74 -5.93
C GLY A 55 21.61 3.94 -6.85
N PRO A 56 21.67 3.75 -8.18
CA PRO A 56 21.37 4.79 -9.15
C PRO A 56 19.94 5.31 -8.98
N GLU A 57 19.77 6.63 -8.99
CA GLU A 57 18.48 7.29 -8.78
C GLU A 57 17.41 6.82 -9.79
N VAL A 58 17.83 6.54 -11.02
CA VAL A 58 16.97 6.01 -12.10
C VAL A 58 16.32 4.67 -11.74
N LEU A 59 17.00 3.82 -10.97
CA LEU A 59 16.48 2.49 -10.59
C LEU A 59 15.60 2.54 -9.34
N ARG A 60 15.65 3.64 -8.57
CA ARG A 60 14.89 3.76 -7.32
C ARG A 60 13.38 3.74 -7.57
N LEU A 61 12.89 4.48 -8.56
CA LEU A 61 11.47 4.53 -8.90
C LEU A 61 10.90 3.16 -9.35
N PRO A 62 11.51 2.44 -10.30
CA PRO A 62 11.10 1.07 -10.63
C PRO A 62 11.13 0.12 -9.43
N ALA A 63 12.16 0.19 -8.60
CA ALA A 63 12.29 -0.65 -7.41
C ALA A 63 11.16 -0.39 -6.39
N MET A 64 10.83 0.88 -6.15
CA MET A 64 9.69 1.27 -5.31
C MET A 64 8.38 0.69 -5.83
N PHE A 65 8.15 0.76 -7.16
CA PHE A 65 6.92 0.25 -7.77
C PHE A 65 6.80 -1.28 -7.63
N VAL A 66 7.89 -2.01 -7.90
CA VAL A 66 7.92 -3.49 -7.77
C VAL A 66 7.70 -3.91 -6.32
N LEU A 67 8.41 -3.30 -5.37
CA LEU A 67 8.27 -3.65 -3.95
C LEU A 67 6.88 -3.29 -3.41
N ALA A 68 6.29 -2.17 -3.85
CA ALA A 68 4.92 -1.82 -3.48
C ALA A 68 3.90 -2.86 -3.99
N ALA A 69 4.03 -3.31 -5.24
CA ALA A 69 3.17 -4.34 -5.81
C ALA A 69 3.29 -5.68 -5.05
N LEU A 70 4.53 -6.10 -4.75
CA LEU A 70 4.78 -7.32 -3.98
C LEU A 70 4.23 -7.24 -2.56
N ALA A 71 4.38 -6.10 -1.88
CA ALA A 71 3.85 -5.90 -0.53
C ALA A 71 2.31 -5.95 -0.51
N GLY A 72 1.64 -5.32 -1.47
CA GLY A 72 0.19 -5.40 -1.61
C GLY A 72 -0.30 -6.84 -1.89
N ALA A 73 0.39 -7.55 -2.78
CA ALA A 73 0.11 -8.96 -3.08
C ALA A 73 0.33 -9.88 -1.87
N ALA A 74 1.39 -9.65 -1.09
CA ALA A 74 1.63 -10.39 0.14
C ALA A 74 0.55 -10.10 1.20
N TRP A 75 0.04 -8.87 1.27
CA TRP A 75 -0.98 -8.49 2.25
C TRP A 75 -2.31 -9.22 2.02
N ILE A 76 -2.76 -9.33 0.77
CA ILE A 76 -4.00 -10.04 0.45
C ILE A 76 -3.89 -11.57 0.57
N ALA A 77 -2.66 -12.11 0.58
CA ALA A 77 -2.44 -13.52 0.81
C ALA A 77 -2.91 -13.97 2.21
N ILE A 78 -2.86 -13.08 3.21
CA ILE A 78 -3.30 -13.37 4.58
C ILE A 78 -4.81 -13.72 4.63
N PRO A 79 -5.75 -12.82 4.27
CA PRO A 79 -7.18 -13.13 4.32
C PRO A 79 -7.56 -14.23 3.33
N LEU A 80 -6.88 -14.34 2.19
CA LEU A 80 -7.07 -15.44 1.25
C LEU A 80 -6.74 -16.79 1.89
N PHE A 81 -5.61 -16.88 2.60
CA PHE A 81 -5.23 -18.09 3.33
C PHE A 81 -6.23 -18.43 4.44
N LEU A 82 -6.69 -17.43 5.20
CA LEU A 82 -7.71 -17.62 6.25
C LEU A 82 -9.02 -18.17 5.67
N LYS A 83 -9.45 -17.66 4.51
CA LYS A 83 -10.62 -18.19 3.80
C LYS A 83 -10.42 -19.64 3.38
N LEU A 84 -9.29 -19.94 2.73
CA LEU A 84 -9.04 -21.28 2.16
C LEU A 84 -8.85 -22.35 3.23
N LYS A 85 -8.17 -22.02 4.34
CA LYS A 85 -7.86 -22.99 5.40
C LYS A 85 -8.98 -23.13 6.43
N TRP A 86 -9.62 -22.02 6.80
CA TRP A 86 -10.54 -21.98 7.94
C TRP A 86 -11.94 -21.50 7.58
N GLY A 87 -12.24 -21.19 6.32
CA GLY A 87 -13.56 -20.73 5.91
C GLY A 87 -13.94 -19.37 6.48
N VAL A 88 -12.97 -18.57 6.92
CA VAL A 88 -13.21 -17.23 7.47
C VAL A 88 -13.82 -16.33 6.41
N ASN A 89 -14.78 -15.50 6.82
CA ASN A 89 -15.39 -14.52 5.93
C ASN A 89 -14.33 -13.52 5.42
N GLU A 90 -14.10 -13.53 4.11
CA GLU A 90 -13.14 -12.67 3.42
C GLU A 90 -13.46 -11.17 3.57
N VAL A 91 -14.75 -10.82 3.67
CA VAL A 91 -15.20 -9.43 3.82
C VAL A 91 -14.73 -8.88 5.17
N ILE A 92 -14.97 -9.64 6.23
CA ILE A 92 -14.61 -9.24 7.60
C ILE A 92 -13.10 -9.24 7.76
N SER A 93 -12.41 -10.29 7.30
CA SER A 93 -10.95 -10.39 7.46
C SER A 93 -10.20 -9.31 6.67
N THR A 94 -10.62 -9.00 5.45
CA THR A 94 -10.00 -7.90 4.67
C THR A 94 -10.28 -6.53 5.29
N LEU A 95 -11.50 -6.28 5.79
CA LEU A 95 -11.84 -5.05 6.49
C LEU A 95 -10.98 -4.85 7.76
N LEU A 96 -10.89 -5.88 8.61
CA LEU A 96 -10.13 -5.82 9.86
C LEU A 96 -8.62 -5.64 9.60
N LEU A 97 -8.08 -6.32 8.58
CA LEU A 97 -6.68 -6.15 8.20
C LEU A 97 -6.39 -4.76 7.63
N GLY A 98 -7.38 -4.07 7.06
CA GLY A 98 -7.25 -2.65 6.69
C GLY A 98 -6.87 -1.79 7.89
N SER A 99 -7.58 -1.93 9.01
CA SER A 99 -7.26 -1.21 10.25
C SER A 99 -5.89 -1.57 10.81
N VAL A 100 -5.49 -2.84 10.73
CA VAL A 100 -4.14 -3.28 11.15
C VAL A 100 -3.06 -2.60 10.30
N ALA A 101 -3.24 -2.56 8.98
CA ALA A 101 -2.32 -1.87 8.08
C ALA A 101 -2.18 -0.38 8.43
N PHE A 102 -3.29 0.29 8.71
CA PHE A 102 -3.28 1.69 9.13
C PHE A 102 -2.52 1.90 10.45
N LEU A 103 -2.72 1.03 11.45
CA LEU A 103 -1.98 1.08 12.71
C LEU A 103 -0.48 0.83 12.50
N LEU A 104 -0.09 -0.03 11.57
CA LEU A 104 1.31 -0.25 11.20
C LEU A 104 1.93 1.02 10.59
N VAL A 105 1.22 1.72 9.71
CA VAL A 105 1.67 3.02 9.17
C VAL A 105 1.90 4.01 10.30
N GLN A 106 0.95 4.15 11.22
CA GLN A 106 1.07 5.05 12.36
C GLN A 106 2.28 4.69 13.24
N HIS A 107 2.48 3.40 13.51
CA HIS A 107 3.62 2.93 14.30
C HIS A 107 4.96 3.29 13.65
N LEU A 108 5.08 3.15 12.32
CA LEU A 108 6.30 3.51 11.61
C LEU A 108 6.52 5.02 11.60
N LEU A 109 5.46 5.79 11.34
CA LEU A 109 5.52 7.24 11.23
C LEU A 109 5.89 7.92 12.55
N PHE A 110 5.31 7.47 13.67
CA PHE A 110 5.59 8.03 15.00
C PHE A 110 6.71 7.31 15.76
N GLY A 111 7.15 6.15 15.26
CA GLY A 111 8.21 5.35 15.83
C GLY A 111 9.50 5.45 15.01
N VAL A 112 9.88 4.35 14.37
CA VAL A 112 11.22 4.14 13.80
C VAL A 112 11.57 5.10 12.67
N TRP A 113 10.59 5.56 11.87
CA TRP A 113 10.83 6.47 10.75
C TRP A 113 10.64 7.94 11.11
N ARG A 114 10.41 8.26 12.38
CA ARG A 114 10.26 9.63 12.82
C ARG A 114 11.61 10.35 12.75
N ASP A 115 11.68 11.42 11.96
CA ASP A 115 12.83 12.33 11.99
C ASP A 115 12.78 13.18 13.29
N PRO A 116 13.87 13.22 14.10
CA PRO A 116 13.95 14.02 15.32
C PRO A 116 13.74 15.52 15.10
N SER A 117 14.08 16.03 13.92
CA SER A 117 14.06 17.45 13.58
C SER A 117 12.73 17.91 12.97
N ASN A 118 12.11 17.07 12.14
CA ASN A 118 10.96 17.49 11.32
C ASN A 118 9.68 16.67 11.55
N SER A 119 9.66 15.77 12.54
CA SER A 119 8.52 14.89 12.91
C SER A 119 7.97 13.98 11.79
N PHE A 120 8.41 14.14 10.54
CA PHE A 120 8.06 13.34 9.37
C PHE A 120 9.33 12.77 8.73
N PRO A 121 9.29 11.53 8.20
CA PRO A 121 10.41 10.92 7.51
C PRO A 121 10.77 11.72 6.25
N VAL A 122 12.01 12.21 6.18
CA VAL A 122 12.58 12.83 4.98
C VAL A 122 13.62 11.90 4.36
N THR A 123 13.72 11.96 3.04
CA THR A 123 14.76 11.24 2.29
C THR A 123 16.10 11.95 2.47
N ALA A 124 17.20 11.19 2.60
CA ALA A 124 18.56 11.71 2.74
C ALA A 124 19.09 12.32 1.43
#